data_AF-A0A8T9CBT5-F1
#
_entry.id   AF-A0A8T9CBT5-F1
#
_cell.length_a   1.000
_cell.length_b   1.000
_cell.length_c   1.000
_cell.angle_alpha   90.00
_cell.angle_beta   90.00
_cell.angle_gamma   90.00
#
_symmetry.space_group_name_H-M   'P 1'
#
loop_
_entity.id
_entity.type
_entity.pdbx_description
1 polymer ?
#
loop_
_entity_poly.entity_id
_entity_poly.type
_entity_poly.pdbx_seq_one_letter_code
_entity_poly.pdbx_strand_id
1 'polypeptide(L)'
;MARGVHVVSRKPDNKRQAKVKTGCETCRIRKIKCDEERPFCQKCVKTGRTCDGYDPFRFFSTPPINVTHNVGIKSDVCLPHLQPATEITPREIDLLSRYFSTKTLFDIKLDCDEEARQVLQASLTDAPVRHAVMSLRILRDDLEASGDGPASTSQPSTSYQYGLQQYNMALRGTMSTLSSPGSSGLHSALLCCQIFISIEQVRKNYAAMGQHIIRGLKIMKEYLARPELVAADRLVTSRHDPLPLLDVFIIKLFAAPCKFADLSATTNANESTTPVCPVPPEPFDSRHLRTIIPDMRTGITRIAASTLEFLDKVSRVDSVGIALQLLSEKAALLALLESWLMNLNLVYAEIGSEPIPVSFMRFFHSILRVVLLGALESSPGLTSQLQSENDRLQSLADNFAKFGTLKAHIMQE
;
A
#
# COMPACT_ATOMS: atom_id res chain seq x y z
N MET A 1 -78.88 -44.63 5.76
CA MET A 1 -78.73 -43.61 4.70
C MET A 1 -77.85 -42.47 5.24
N ALA A 2 -76.76 -42.14 4.54
CA ALA A 2 -76.06 -40.84 4.42
C ALA A 2 -76.03 -39.87 5.64
N ARG A 3 -74.93 -39.27 6.11
CA ARG A 3 -73.69 -38.76 5.48
C ARG A 3 -72.70 -38.38 6.60
N GLY A 4 -71.39 -38.47 6.32
CA GLY A 4 -70.35 -37.82 7.12
C GLY A 4 -69.03 -37.82 6.35
N VAL A 5 -68.72 -36.70 5.68
CA VAL A 5 -67.46 -36.48 4.95
C VAL A 5 -66.38 -36.15 5.98
N HIS A 6 -65.40 -37.05 6.15
CA HIS A 6 -64.17 -36.74 6.88
C HIS A 6 -63.13 -36.15 5.92
N VAL A 7 -62.89 -34.84 6.05
CA VAL A 7 -61.72 -34.17 5.48
C VAL A 7 -60.49 -34.66 6.26
N VAL A 8 -59.65 -35.47 5.63
CA VAL A 8 -58.33 -35.84 6.17
C VAL A 8 -57.39 -34.66 5.95
N SER A 9 -57.13 -33.91 7.01
CA SER A 9 -56.01 -32.97 7.06
C SER A 9 -54.71 -33.76 6.90
N ARG A 10 -54.04 -33.61 5.76
CA ARG A 10 -52.68 -34.12 5.56
C ARG A 10 -51.75 -33.42 6.56
N LYS A 11 -51.18 -34.19 7.51
CA LYS A 11 -50.03 -33.74 8.30
C LYS A 11 -48.94 -33.28 7.34
N PRO A 12 -48.25 -32.15 7.58
CA PRO A 12 -47.09 -31.80 6.79
C PRO A 12 -46.04 -32.87 7.01
N ASP A 13 -45.72 -33.55 5.92
CA ASP A 13 -44.65 -34.52 5.84
C ASP A 13 -43.36 -33.79 6.25
N ASN A 14 -42.83 -34.13 7.43
CA ASN A 14 -41.67 -33.48 8.03
C ASN A 14 -40.41 -33.97 7.29
N LYS A 15 -40.33 -33.65 5.99
CA LYS A 15 -39.13 -33.75 5.19
C LYS A 15 -38.09 -32.89 5.88
N ARG A 16 -37.09 -33.53 6.48
CA ARG A 16 -35.91 -32.88 7.05
C ARG A 16 -35.26 -32.06 5.93
N GLN A 17 -35.67 -30.79 5.83
CA GLN A 17 -35.12 -29.86 4.85
C GLN A 17 -33.63 -29.71 5.14
N ALA A 18 -32.82 -29.97 4.12
CA ALA A 18 -31.38 -29.79 4.19
C ALA A 18 -31.10 -28.36 4.69
N LYS A 19 -30.30 -28.26 5.76
CA LYS A 19 -29.89 -26.97 6.33
C LYS A 19 -29.18 -26.17 5.24
N VAL A 20 -29.80 -25.09 4.77
CA VAL A 20 -29.21 -24.17 3.81
C VAL A 20 -27.95 -23.57 4.45
N LYS A 21 -26.78 -23.76 3.82
CA LYS A 21 -25.45 -23.42 4.35
C LYS A 21 -25.08 -21.94 4.14
N THR A 22 -26.02 -21.08 3.80
CA THR A 22 -25.77 -19.69 3.34
C THR A 22 -26.28 -18.61 4.30
N GLY A 23 -26.81 -18.97 5.48
CA GLY A 23 -27.24 -18.00 6.49
C GLY A 23 -26.08 -17.33 7.25
N CYS A 24 -26.31 -16.12 7.78
CA CYS A 24 -25.31 -15.38 8.56
C CYS A 24 -24.94 -16.14 9.85
N GLU A 25 -23.76 -15.88 10.38
CA GLU A 25 -23.20 -16.61 11.51
C GLU A 25 -24.07 -16.46 12.76
N THR A 26 -24.60 -15.27 13.02
CA THR A 26 -25.54 -15.04 14.13
C THR A 26 -26.83 -15.86 13.99
N CYS A 27 -27.41 -15.97 12.78
CA CYS A 27 -28.61 -16.79 12.56
C CYS A 27 -28.31 -18.30 12.66
N ARG A 28 -27.09 -18.71 12.26
CA ARG A 28 -26.61 -20.10 12.40
C ARG A 28 -26.41 -20.49 13.86
N ILE A 29 -25.73 -19.67 14.65
CA ILE A 29 -25.57 -19.85 16.10
C ILE A 29 -26.94 -20.00 16.76
N ARG A 30 -27.88 -19.14 16.36
CA ARG A 30 -29.27 -19.16 16.86
C ARG A 30 -30.13 -20.29 16.30
N LYS A 31 -29.63 -21.07 15.33
CA LYS A 31 -30.35 -22.14 14.62
C LYS A 31 -31.69 -21.68 14.04
N ILE A 32 -31.77 -20.42 13.59
CA ILE A 32 -32.95 -19.86 12.91
C ILE A 32 -32.65 -19.66 11.41
N LYS A 33 -33.69 -19.73 10.56
CA LYS A 33 -33.55 -19.49 9.12
C LYS A 33 -33.14 -18.03 8.87
N CYS A 34 -32.02 -17.80 8.20
CA CYS A 34 -31.58 -16.48 7.77
C CYS A 34 -32.35 -16.03 6.52
N ASP A 35 -32.60 -14.72 6.41
CA ASP A 35 -33.18 -14.08 5.22
C ASP A 35 -32.14 -13.71 4.16
N GLU A 36 -30.85 -13.91 4.46
CA GLU A 36 -29.71 -13.79 3.52
C GLU A 36 -29.48 -12.39 2.93
N GLU A 37 -30.18 -11.38 3.45
CA GLU A 37 -29.97 -9.98 3.10
C GLU A 37 -28.59 -9.48 3.55
N ARG A 38 -27.93 -8.68 2.70
CA ARG A 38 -26.58 -8.14 2.91
C ARG A 38 -26.66 -6.60 3.01
N PRO A 39 -25.88 -5.95 3.89
CA PRO A 39 -24.78 -6.49 4.70
C PRO A 39 -25.21 -7.16 6.03
N PHE A 40 -26.44 -6.93 6.49
CA PHE A 40 -26.98 -7.53 7.70
C PHE A 40 -28.35 -8.13 7.43
N CYS A 41 -28.60 -9.34 7.94
CA CYS A 41 -29.92 -9.96 7.78
C CYS A 41 -30.97 -9.21 8.63
N GLN A 42 -32.17 -9.05 8.09
CA GLN A 42 -33.30 -8.36 8.73
C GLN A 42 -33.67 -8.98 10.07
N LYS A 43 -33.47 -10.30 10.25
CA LYS A 43 -33.75 -10.94 11.54
C LYS A 43 -32.81 -10.50 12.65
N CYS A 44 -31.55 -10.25 12.36
CA CYS A 44 -30.61 -9.73 13.35
C CYS A 44 -30.93 -8.25 13.64
N VAL A 45 -31.17 -7.46 12.60
CA VAL A 45 -31.52 -6.04 12.72
C VAL A 45 -32.81 -5.84 13.52
N LYS A 46 -33.91 -6.52 13.17
CA LYS A 46 -35.20 -6.39 13.86
C LYS A 46 -35.19 -6.91 15.30
N THR A 47 -34.24 -7.78 15.64
CA THR A 47 -34.10 -8.29 17.01
C THR A 47 -33.04 -7.53 17.82
N GLY A 48 -32.53 -6.41 17.29
CA GLY A 48 -31.54 -5.54 17.95
C GLY A 48 -30.18 -6.20 18.16
N ARG A 49 -29.83 -7.22 17.38
CA ARG A 49 -28.55 -7.95 17.50
C ARG A 49 -27.61 -7.58 16.37
N THR A 50 -26.32 -7.45 16.69
CA THR A 50 -25.25 -7.35 15.70
C THR A 50 -25.25 -8.60 14.83
N CYS A 51 -25.25 -8.41 13.51
CA CYS A 51 -25.21 -9.49 12.54
C CYS A 51 -23.76 -9.72 12.13
N ASP A 52 -23.19 -10.85 12.54
CA ASP A 52 -21.78 -11.23 12.37
C ASP A 52 -21.42 -11.59 10.92
N GLY A 53 -22.35 -11.37 9.98
CA GLY A 53 -22.13 -11.55 8.55
C GLY A 53 -22.14 -13.01 8.09
N TYR A 54 -21.76 -13.23 6.83
CA TYR A 54 -21.77 -14.54 6.17
C TYR A 54 -20.33 -15.02 5.98
N ASP A 55 -19.99 -16.20 6.49
CA ASP A 55 -18.63 -16.77 6.41
C ASP A 55 -18.28 -17.22 4.96
N PRO A 56 -17.18 -16.70 4.35
CA PRO A 56 -16.78 -17.07 2.99
C PRO A 56 -15.95 -18.37 2.91
N PHE A 57 -15.51 -18.96 4.03
CA PHE A 57 -14.58 -20.10 4.01
C PHE A 57 -15.25 -21.48 3.98
N ARG A 58 -16.04 -21.80 2.94
CA ARG A 58 -16.49 -23.20 2.69
C ARG A 58 -16.62 -23.62 1.24
N PHE A 59 -15.71 -23.19 0.38
CA PHE A 59 -15.33 -23.98 -0.79
C PHE A 59 -14.14 -24.85 -0.36
N PHE A 60 -14.18 -26.15 -0.64
CA PHE A 60 -13.34 -27.23 -0.04
C PHE A 60 -13.77 -27.69 1.36
N SER A 61 -14.94 -28.30 1.45
CA SER A 61 -15.12 -29.40 2.39
C SER A 61 -15.90 -30.49 1.67
N THR A 62 -15.20 -31.41 1.02
CA THR A 62 -15.77 -32.73 0.72
C THR A 62 -16.13 -33.40 2.05
N PRO A 63 -17.26 -34.13 2.12
CA PRO A 63 -17.68 -34.78 3.36
C PRO A 63 -16.71 -35.93 3.70
N PRO A 64 -16.53 -36.28 4.99
CA PRO A 64 -15.69 -37.40 5.36
C PRO A 64 -16.35 -38.70 4.87
N ILE A 65 -15.75 -39.33 3.87
CA ILE A 65 -16.02 -40.73 3.54
C ILE A 65 -15.15 -41.55 4.48
N ASN A 66 -15.82 -42.30 5.37
CA ASN A 66 -15.17 -43.33 6.18
C ASN A 66 -14.46 -44.32 5.24
N VAL A 67 -13.14 -44.42 5.37
CA VAL A 67 -12.33 -45.36 4.60
C VAL A 67 -12.51 -46.76 5.19
N THR A 68 -12.92 -47.71 4.34
CA THR A 68 -12.51 -49.11 4.48
C THR A 68 -11.69 -49.47 3.24
N HIS A 69 -10.44 -49.87 3.48
CA HIS A 69 -9.47 -50.62 2.66
C HIS A 69 -9.76 -50.81 1.15
N ASN A 70 -8.83 -50.45 0.26
CA ASN A 70 -7.69 -51.29 -0.20
C ASN A 70 -7.13 -50.86 -1.60
N VAL A 71 -5.80 -51.00 -1.78
CA VAL A 71 -5.03 -51.16 -3.04
C VAL A 71 -4.73 -49.92 -3.92
N GLY A 72 -3.47 -49.47 -3.83
CA GLY A 72 -2.49 -49.33 -4.93
C GLY A 72 -2.71 -48.30 -6.06
N ILE A 73 -1.86 -47.26 -6.12
CA ILE A 73 -0.94 -46.91 -7.22
C ILE A 73 -0.25 -45.56 -6.90
N LYS A 74 1.02 -45.48 -7.29
CA LYS A 74 2.05 -44.48 -6.97
C LYS A 74 1.80 -43.11 -7.61
N SER A 75 2.05 -42.03 -6.88
CA SER A 75 2.81 -40.89 -7.40
C SER A 75 3.32 -40.01 -6.25
N ASP A 76 4.60 -39.71 -6.38
CA ASP A 76 5.48 -39.01 -5.48
C ASP A 76 5.34 -37.50 -5.70
N VAL A 77 4.76 -36.76 -4.74
CA VAL A 77 5.10 -35.36 -4.44
C VAL A 77 4.81 -35.12 -2.96
N CYS A 78 5.86 -35.14 -2.16
CA CYS A 78 5.83 -34.71 -0.76
C CYS A 78 5.59 -33.19 -0.70
N LEU A 79 4.41 -32.75 -0.22
CA LEU A 79 4.20 -31.38 0.26
C LEU A 79 4.30 -31.39 1.79
N PRO A 80 5.20 -30.59 2.38
CA PRO A 80 5.51 -30.67 3.80
C PRO A 80 4.31 -30.26 4.65
N HIS A 81 4.11 -31.05 5.69
CA HIS A 81 3.26 -30.81 6.84
C HIS A 81 3.45 -29.37 7.38
N LEU A 82 2.54 -28.46 7.05
CA LEU A 82 2.52 -27.11 7.62
C LEU A 82 1.92 -27.21 9.02
N GLN A 83 2.81 -27.29 10.00
CA GLN A 83 2.57 -26.80 11.35
C GLN A 83 2.08 -25.34 11.29
N PRO A 84 1.41 -24.80 12.33
CA PRO A 84 1.17 -23.36 12.42
C PRO A 84 2.53 -22.64 12.34
N ALA A 85 2.86 -22.10 11.16
CA ALA A 85 4.16 -21.49 10.92
C ALA A 85 4.25 -20.24 11.80
N THR A 86 5.00 -20.38 12.89
CA THR A 86 5.34 -19.30 13.81
C THR A 86 6.56 -18.52 13.29
N GLU A 87 7.21 -19.04 12.25
CA GLU A 87 8.41 -18.47 11.63
C GLU A 87 8.07 -17.82 10.28
N ILE A 88 8.38 -16.53 10.18
CA ILE A 88 8.27 -15.76 8.93
C ILE A 88 9.40 -16.18 8.00
N THR A 89 9.05 -16.67 6.82
CA THR A 89 10.02 -17.19 5.86
C THR A 89 10.63 -16.06 5.02
N PRO A 90 11.89 -16.21 4.54
CA PRO A 90 12.50 -15.24 3.61
C PRO A 90 11.66 -15.00 2.34
N ARG A 91 10.92 -16.04 1.89
CA ARG A 91 10.03 -15.95 0.73
C ARG A 91 8.83 -15.03 0.99
N GLU A 92 8.26 -15.06 2.20
CA GLU A 92 7.17 -14.16 2.57
C GLU A 92 7.63 -12.71 2.69
N ILE A 93 8.86 -12.50 3.16
CA ILE A 93 9.50 -11.18 3.21
C ILE A 93 9.69 -10.63 1.79
N ASP A 94 10.31 -11.40 0.90
CA ASP A 94 10.49 -11.01 -0.52
C ASP A 94 9.15 -10.71 -1.21
N LEU A 95 8.14 -11.56 -0.97
CA LEU A 95 6.78 -11.37 -1.48
C LEU A 95 6.15 -10.06 -1.03
N LEU A 96 6.19 -9.75 0.27
CA LEU A 96 5.61 -8.51 0.78
C LEU A 96 6.42 -7.27 0.35
N SER A 97 7.75 -7.38 0.36
CA SER A 97 8.68 -6.32 -0.10
C SER A 97 8.34 -5.92 -1.54
N ARG A 98 8.09 -6.92 -2.40
CA ARG A 98 7.60 -6.71 -3.78
C ARG A 98 6.24 -6.01 -3.81
N TYR A 99 5.32 -6.39 -2.94
CA TYR A 99 3.96 -5.84 -2.97
C TYR A 99 3.85 -4.39 -2.51
N PHE A 100 4.89 -3.83 -1.89
CA PHE A 100 4.88 -2.43 -1.47
C PHE A 100 4.85 -1.42 -2.62
N SER A 101 5.35 -1.78 -3.81
CA SER A 101 5.39 -0.87 -4.95
C SER A 101 4.83 -1.52 -6.18
N THR A 102 4.07 -0.75 -6.97
CA THR A 102 3.62 -1.23 -8.27
C THR A 102 4.75 -1.38 -9.30
N LYS A 103 5.86 -0.66 -9.12
CA LYS A 103 7.06 -0.72 -9.98
C LYS A 103 7.67 -2.12 -10.06
N THR A 104 7.44 -2.95 -9.05
CA THR A 104 7.98 -4.31 -9.00
C THR A 104 7.28 -5.28 -9.95
N LEU A 105 6.15 -4.89 -10.57
CA LEU A 105 5.54 -5.67 -11.66
C LEU A 105 6.51 -5.83 -12.84
N PHE A 106 7.51 -4.94 -12.92
CA PHE A 106 8.53 -4.93 -13.95
C PHE A 106 9.85 -5.52 -13.43
N ASP A 107 9.83 -6.49 -12.52
CA ASP A 107 11.01 -7.15 -11.93
C ASP A 107 12.02 -6.20 -11.26
N ILE A 108 11.55 -5.06 -10.75
CA ILE A 108 12.39 -4.12 -10.01
C ILE A 108 12.39 -4.54 -8.55
N LYS A 109 13.57 -4.88 -8.01
CA LYS A 109 13.70 -5.17 -6.59
C LYS A 109 13.64 -3.88 -5.78
N LEU A 110 12.81 -3.88 -4.74
CA LEU A 110 12.74 -2.82 -3.73
C LEU A 110 13.61 -3.21 -2.53
N ASP A 111 14.35 -2.26 -1.97
CA ASP A 111 15.17 -2.47 -0.77
C ASP A 111 14.35 -2.32 0.52
N CYS A 112 13.21 -3.02 0.61
CA CYS A 112 12.26 -2.92 1.73
C CYS A 112 12.12 -4.23 2.52
N ASP A 113 13.14 -5.08 2.50
CA ASP A 113 13.10 -6.40 3.15
C ASP A 113 13.00 -6.30 4.68
N GLU A 114 13.58 -5.24 5.29
CA GLU A 114 13.45 -4.97 6.72
C GLU A 114 12.04 -4.53 7.10
N GLU A 115 11.49 -3.57 6.34
CA GLU A 115 10.14 -3.04 6.51
C GLU A 115 9.10 -4.15 6.32
N ALA A 116 9.29 -5.02 5.32
CA ALA A 116 8.45 -6.19 5.10
C ALA A 116 8.49 -7.15 6.31
N ARG A 117 9.67 -7.40 6.87
CA ARG A 117 9.83 -8.25 8.06
C ARG A 117 9.10 -7.67 9.26
N GLN A 118 9.25 -6.37 9.54
CA GLN A 118 8.56 -5.69 10.65
C GLN A 118 7.04 -5.76 10.49
N VAL A 119 6.53 -5.51 9.29
CA VAL A 119 5.11 -5.61 8.98
C VAL A 119 4.60 -7.04 9.20
N LEU A 120 5.31 -8.05 8.72
CA LEU A 120 4.90 -9.45 8.88
C LEU A 120 4.91 -9.86 10.35
N GLN A 121 5.94 -9.49 11.11
CA GLN A 121 6.04 -9.74 12.56
C GLN A 121 4.85 -9.11 13.30
N ALA A 122 4.56 -7.84 13.04
CA ALA A 122 3.44 -7.16 13.67
C ALA A 122 2.09 -7.78 13.27
N SER A 123 1.93 -8.25 12.03
CA SER A 123 0.68 -8.87 11.57
C SER A 123 0.29 -10.15 12.35
N LEU A 124 1.25 -10.82 12.99
CA LEU A 124 0.98 -12.00 13.82
C LEU A 124 0.20 -11.63 15.09
N THR A 125 0.44 -10.46 15.66
CA THR A 125 -0.15 -10.03 16.94
C THR A 125 -1.16 -8.90 16.80
N ASP A 126 -1.03 -8.06 15.77
CA ASP A 126 -1.80 -6.84 15.57
C ASP A 126 -2.85 -7.03 14.46
N ALA A 127 -4.14 -6.96 14.84
CA ALA A 127 -5.25 -7.15 13.92
C ALA A 127 -5.34 -6.06 12.82
N PRO A 128 -5.28 -4.74 13.12
CA PRO A 128 -5.17 -3.69 12.10
C PRO A 128 -4.09 -3.97 11.05
N VAL A 129 -2.86 -4.29 11.47
CA VAL A 129 -1.75 -4.58 10.56
C VAL A 129 -2.04 -5.83 9.72
N ARG A 130 -2.59 -6.89 10.33
CA ARG A 130 -2.97 -8.11 9.62
C ARG A 130 -4.00 -7.86 8.53
N HIS A 131 -5.03 -7.07 8.82
CA HIS A 131 -6.04 -6.68 7.83
C HIS A 131 -5.42 -5.84 6.70
N ALA A 132 -4.48 -4.94 7.01
CA ALA A 132 -3.77 -4.16 6.01
C ALA A 132 -2.94 -5.05 5.08
N VAL A 133 -2.13 -5.98 5.62
CA VAL A 133 -1.33 -6.93 4.82
C VAL A 133 -2.22 -7.79 3.92
N MET A 134 -3.32 -8.31 4.47
CA MET A 134 -4.29 -9.11 3.71
C MET A 134 -4.88 -8.29 2.55
N SER A 135 -5.29 -7.05 2.83
CA SER A 135 -5.79 -6.14 1.80
C SER A 135 -4.78 -5.91 0.68
N LEU A 136 -3.52 -5.59 1.03
CA LEU A 136 -2.50 -5.30 0.03
C LEU A 136 -2.27 -6.51 -0.87
N ARG A 137 -2.14 -7.71 -0.29
CA ARG A 137 -1.96 -8.96 -1.06
C ARG A 137 -3.11 -9.19 -2.03
N ILE A 138 -4.35 -9.15 -1.55
CA ILE A 138 -5.53 -9.39 -2.39
C ILE A 138 -5.64 -8.38 -3.53
N LEU A 139 -5.46 -7.08 -3.23
CA LEU A 139 -5.57 -6.03 -4.24
C LEU A 139 -4.42 -6.10 -5.25
N ARG A 140 -3.23 -6.55 -4.82
CA ARG A 140 -2.07 -6.74 -5.67
C ARG A 140 -2.25 -7.91 -6.61
N ASP A 141 -2.68 -9.06 -6.09
CA ASP A 141 -2.99 -10.25 -6.88
C ASP A 141 -4.08 -9.97 -7.92
N ASP A 142 -5.12 -9.21 -7.55
CA ASP A 142 -6.20 -8.79 -8.47
C ASP A 142 -5.70 -7.85 -9.58
N LEU A 143 -4.80 -6.92 -9.25
CA LEU A 143 -4.16 -6.04 -10.23
C LEU A 143 -3.28 -6.84 -11.21
N GLU A 144 -2.51 -7.80 -10.70
CA GLU A 144 -1.66 -8.69 -11.51
C GLU A 144 -2.48 -9.60 -12.43
N ALA A 145 -3.59 -10.15 -11.94
CA ALA A 145 -4.49 -10.99 -12.73
C ALA A 145 -5.26 -10.23 -13.83
N SER A 146 -5.43 -8.91 -13.67
CA SER A 146 -6.18 -8.06 -14.62
C SER A 146 -5.35 -7.63 -15.85
N GLY A 147 -4.05 -7.94 -15.90
CA GLY A 147 -3.11 -7.44 -16.92
C GLY A 147 -3.27 -7.98 -18.34
N ASP A 148 -4.04 -9.05 -18.57
CA ASP A 148 -4.02 -9.82 -19.84
C ASP A 148 -5.37 -9.91 -20.60
N GLY A 149 -6.43 -9.20 -20.17
CA GLY A 149 -7.77 -9.33 -20.77
C GLY A 149 -8.27 -8.09 -21.52
N PRO A 150 -8.95 -8.22 -22.69
CA PRO A 150 -9.64 -7.09 -23.31
C PRO A 150 -10.69 -6.56 -22.34
N ALA A 151 -10.67 -5.24 -22.12
CA ALA A 151 -11.49 -4.51 -21.15
C ALA A 151 -13.00 -4.73 -21.36
N SER A 152 -13.52 -5.82 -20.81
CA SER A 152 -14.95 -6.03 -20.68
C SER A 152 -15.43 -5.25 -19.46
N THR A 153 -16.34 -4.31 -19.71
CA THR A 153 -17.15 -3.57 -18.75
C THR A 153 -17.70 -4.52 -17.69
N SER A 154 -17.04 -4.64 -16.54
CA SER A 154 -17.45 -5.61 -15.52
C SER A 154 -17.19 -5.06 -14.13
N GLN A 155 -18.19 -5.29 -13.27
CA GLN A 155 -18.24 -4.92 -11.87
C GLN A 155 -16.92 -5.25 -11.15
N PRO A 156 -16.56 -4.51 -10.08
CA PRO A 156 -15.36 -4.82 -9.30
C PRO A 156 -15.36 -6.31 -8.91
N SER A 157 -14.23 -7.00 -9.13
CA SER A 157 -14.14 -8.43 -8.83
C SER A 157 -14.52 -8.69 -7.37
N THR A 158 -15.08 -9.86 -7.06
CA THR A 158 -15.38 -10.22 -5.66
C THR A 158 -14.12 -10.19 -4.79
N SER A 159 -12.95 -10.50 -5.39
CA SER A 159 -11.64 -10.39 -4.75
C SER A 159 -11.30 -8.94 -4.38
N TYR A 160 -11.43 -8.02 -5.34
CA TYR A 160 -11.21 -6.59 -5.13
C TYR A 160 -12.12 -6.03 -4.02
N GLN A 161 -13.40 -6.36 -4.04
CA GLN A 161 -14.35 -5.94 -2.99
C GLN A 161 -13.94 -6.46 -1.60
N TYR A 162 -13.49 -7.72 -1.52
CA TYR A 162 -13.01 -8.30 -0.27
C TYR A 162 -11.70 -7.62 0.19
N GLY A 163 -10.78 -7.31 -0.72
CA GLY A 163 -9.59 -6.51 -0.42
C GLY A 163 -9.94 -5.16 0.19
N LEU A 164 -10.89 -4.43 -0.41
CA LEU A 164 -11.39 -3.16 0.15
C LEU A 164 -12.06 -3.32 1.52
N GLN A 165 -12.74 -4.43 1.77
CA GLN A 165 -13.29 -4.73 3.09
C GLN A 165 -12.17 -4.86 4.14
N GLN A 166 -11.10 -5.60 3.82
CA GLN A 166 -9.93 -5.74 4.69
C GLN A 166 -9.25 -4.37 4.93
N TYR A 167 -9.12 -3.55 3.89
CA TYR A 167 -8.60 -2.19 4.03
C TYR A 167 -9.42 -1.35 5.02
N ASN A 168 -10.74 -1.37 4.90
CA ASN A 168 -11.64 -0.64 5.80
C ASN A 168 -11.57 -1.13 7.24
N MET A 169 -11.39 -2.44 7.46
CA MET A 169 -11.18 -3.00 8.79
C MET A 169 -9.87 -2.50 9.40
N ALA A 170 -8.79 -2.48 8.60
CA ALA A 170 -7.51 -1.92 9.03
C ALA A 170 -7.62 -0.43 9.39
N LEU A 171 -8.27 0.39 8.56
CA LEU A 171 -8.47 1.82 8.84
C LEU A 171 -9.20 2.06 10.16
N ARG A 172 -10.30 1.33 10.41
CA ARG A 172 -11.07 1.45 11.66
C ARG A 172 -10.26 1.00 12.87
N GLY A 173 -9.50 -0.09 12.72
CA GLY A 173 -8.59 -0.59 13.74
C GLY A 173 -7.56 0.48 14.12
N THR A 174 -6.86 1.03 13.12
CA THR A 174 -5.86 2.09 13.31
C THR A 174 -6.45 3.34 13.96
N MET A 175 -7.63 3.79 13.54
CA MET A 175 -8.31 4.94 14.16
C MET A 175 -8.67 4.70 15.63
N SER A 176 -9.08 3.48 15.96
CA SER A 176 -9.40 3.10 17.35
C SER A 176 -8.14 3.14 18.22
N THR A 177 -7.04 2.61 17.70
CA THR A 177 -5.72 2.61 18.34
C THR A 177 -5.16 4.02 18.56
N LEU A 178 -5.39 4.95 17.63
CA LEU A 178 -4.94 6.34 17.73
C LEU A 178 -5.77 7.21 18.67
N SER A 179 -6.93 6.74 19.14
CA SER A 179 -7.79 7.50 20.06
C SER A 179 -7.19 7.62 21.47
N SER A 180 -6.34 6.67 21.88
CA SER A 180 -5.53 6.73 23.11
C SER A 180 -4.16 6.09 22.83
N PRO A 181 -3.22 6.86 22.26
CA PRO A 181 -2.02 6.30 21.65
C PRO A 181 -1.00 5.86 22.70
N GLY A 182 -0.89 4.54 22.91
CA GLY A 182 0.30 3.91 23.50
C GLY A 182 1.40 3.67 22.47
N SER A 183 2.60 3.29 22.92
CA SER A 183 3.75 2.97 22.05
C SER A 183 3.42 1.91 20.99
N SER A 184 2.80 0.79 21.41
CA SER A 184 2.34 -0.27 20.51
C SER A 184 1.32 0.23 19.48
N GLY A 185 0.48 1.18 19.88
CA GLY A 185 -0.52 1.75 19.00
C GLY A 185 0.05 2.68 17.94
N LEU A 186 1.07 3.45 18.29
CA LEU A 186 1.83 4.28 17.35
C LEU A 186 2.62 3.41 16.37
N HIS A 187 3.25 2.35 16.87
CA HIS A 187 3.94 1.36 16.04
C HIS A 187 2.98 0.73 15.02
N SER A 188 1.81 0.26 15.47
CA SER A 188 0.73 -0.24 14.62
C SER A 188 0.31 0.76 13.55
N ALA A 189 0.08 2.02 13.93
CA ALA A 189 -0.36 3.06 13.02
C ALA A 189 0.69 3.36 11.93
N LEU A 190 1.98 3.42 12.28
CA LEU A 190 3.05 3.69 11.32
C LEU A 190 3.24 2.54 10.32
N LEU A 191 3.16 1.27 10.76
CA LEU A 191 3.15 0.12 9.86
C LEU A 191 1.92 0.10 8.95
N CYS A 192 0.74 0.43 9.50
CA CYS A 192 -0.46 0.60 8.70
C CYS A 192 -0.30 1.70 7.66
N CYS A 193 0.32 2.85 7.99
CA CYS A 193 0.63 3.90 7.02
C CYS A 193 1.50 3.40 5.87
N GLN A 194 2.54 2.59 6.13
CA GLN A 194 3.36 1.97 5.08
C GLN A 194 2.50 1.18 4.09
N ILE A 195 1.64 0.30 4.60
CA ILE A 195 0.79 -0.57 3.79
C ILE A 195 -0.32 0.23 3.09
N PHE A 196 -0.89 1.25 3.75
CA PHE A 196 -1.93 2.08 3.17
C PHE A 196 -1.41 2.92 2.01
N ILE A 197 -0.17 3.42 2.08
CA ILE A 197 0.49 4.07 0.95
C ILE A 197 0.54 3.12 -0.25
N SER A 198 0.96 1.87 -0.04
CA SER A 198 0.99 0.85 -1.09
C SER A 198 -0.41 0.48 -1.62
N ILE A 199 -1.42 0.37 -0.75
CA ILE A 199 -2.81 0.11 -1.17
C ILE A 199 -3.35 1.26 -2.02
N GLU A 200 -3.14 2.51 -1.61
CA GLU A 200 -3.61 3.66 -2.38
C GLU A 200 -2.85 3.82 -3.71
N GLN A 201 -1.59 3.38 -3.78
CA GLN A 201 -0.83 3.26 -5.04
C GLN A 201 -1.48 2.24 -5.99
N VAL A 202 -1.85 1.05 -5.50
CA VAL A 202 -2.58 0.03 -6.29
C VAL A 202 -3.94 0.54 -6.76
N ARG A 203 -4.64 1.31 -5.90
CA ARG A 203 -5.95 1.90 -6.20
C ARG A 203 -5.88 3.20 -7.00
N LYS A 204 -4.68 3.68 -7.33
CA LYS A 204 -4.43 4.94 -8.05
C LYS A 204 -5.02 6.18 -7.36
N ASN A 205 -5.16 6.14 -6.03
CA ASN A 205 -5.73 7.20 -5.22
C ASN A 205 -4.63 7.99 -4.51
N TYR A 206 -3.90 8.77 -5.30
CA TYR A 206 -2.73 9.50 -4.82
C TYR A 206 -3.07 10.57 -3.78
N ALA A 207 -4.27 11.15 -3.83
CA ALA A 207 -4.75 12.09 -2.81
C ALA A 207 -4.75 11.46 -1.41
N ALA A 208 -5.32 10.25 -1.28
CA ALA A 208 -5.30 9.51 -0.01
C ALA A 208 -3.90 9.01 0.36
N MET A 209 -3.08 8.63 -0.62
CA MET A 209 -1.67 8.28 -0.41
C MET A 209 -0.90 9.46 0.22
N GLY A 210 -1.09 10.68 -0.29
CA GLY A 210 -0.53 11.91 0.28
C GLY A 210 -0.97 12.14 1.73
N GLN A 211 -2.25 11.89 2.04
CA GLN A 211 -2.75 12.00 3.41
C GLN A 211 -2.07 11.00 4.36
N HIS A 212 -1.86 9.75 3.94
CA HIS A 212 -1.17 8.75 4.75
C HIS A 212 0.30 9.10 4.97
N ILE A 213 0.98 9.65 3.97
CA ILE A 213 2.35 10.18 4.08
C ILE A 213 2.39 11.31 5.11
N ILE A 214 1.58 12.35 4.94
CA ILE A 214 1.60 13.55 5.80
C ILE A 214 1.26 13.18 7.24
N ARG A 215 0.20 12.38 7.45
CA ARG A 215 -0.23 11.96 8.80
C ARG A 215 0.82 11.08 9.47
N GLY A 216 1.41 10.14 8.74
CA GLY A 216 2.44 9.27 9.28
C GLY A 216 3.72 10.03 9.65
N LEU A 217 4.19 10.95 8.80
CA LEU A 217 5.33 11.82 9.12
C LEU A 217 5.03 12.74 10.31
N LYS A 218 3.79 13.23 10.45
CA LYS A 218 3.36 13.99 11.62
C LYS A 218 3.42 13.15 12.90
N ILE A 219 2.95 11.91 12.87
CA ILE A 219 3.05 10.98 14.01
C ILE A 219 4.51 10.76 14.40
N MET A 220 5.40 10.52 13.42
CA MET A 220 6.83 10.35 13.69
C MET A 220 7.44 11.57 14.40
N LYS A 221 7.09 12.78 13.96
CA LYS A 221 7.59 14.02 14.56
C LYS A 221 7.01 14.25 15.97
N GLU A 222 5.69 14.17 16.11
CA GLU A 222 4.98 14.45 17.37
C GLU A 222 5.37 13.49 18.50
N TYR A 223 5.69 12.24 18.15
CA TYR A 223 6.09 11.21 19.10
C TYR A 223 7.59 10.92 19.13
N LEU A 224 8.40 11.80 18.51
CA LEU A 224 9.87 11.76 18.56
C LEU A 224 10.45 10.41 18.14
N ALA A 225 10.09 9.93 16.95
CA ALA A 225 10.68 8.72 16.37
C ALA A 225 12.20 8.86 16.18
N ARG A 226 12.70 10.09 16.02
CA ARG A 226 14.12 10.46 15.91
C ARG A 226 14.49 11.51 16.97
N PRO A 227 15.77 11.63 17.34
CA PRO A 227 16.25 12.72 18.19
C PRO A 227 15.96 14.10 17.59
N GLU A 228 15.69 15.06 18.46
CA GLU A 228 15.39 16.44 18.07
C GLU A 228 16.20 17.42 18.93
N LEU A 229 16.78 18.42 18.29
CA LEU A 229 17.42 19.56 18.91
C LEU A 229 16.37 20.65 19.12
N VAL A 230 16.08 20.93 20.38
CA VAL A 230 15.11 21.96 20.80
C VAL A 230 15.88 23.22 21.21
N ALA A 231 15.20 24.36 21.28
CA ALA A 231 15.76 25.64 21.70
C ALA A 231 16.68 25.52 22.93
N ALA A 232 17.75 26.33 22.96
CA ALA A 232 18.87 26.26 23.90
C ALA A 232 19.77 25.01 23.74
N ASP A 233 19.91 24.50 22.51
CA ASP A 233 20.78 23.38 22.14
C ASP A 233 20.56 22.11 22.97
N ARG A 234 19.31 21.89 23.42
CA ARG A 234 18.95 20.72 24.21
C ARG A 234 18.56 19.59 23.28
N LEU A 235 19.35 18.53 23.27
CA LEU A 235 19.04 17.30 22.57
C LEU A 235 17.98 16.50 23.35
N VAL A 236 16.85 16.22 22.70
CA VAL A 236 15.82 15.31 23.19
C VAL A 236 15.96 13.98 22.46
N THR A 237 16.19 12.90 23.21
CA THR A 237 16.36 11.56 22.64
C THR A 237 15.02 10.94 22.24
N SER A 238 15.08 10.00 21.29
CA SER A 238 13.93 9.17 20.90
C SER A 238 13.33 8.43 22.11
N ARG A 239 12.01 8.18 22.09
CA ARG A 239 11.31 7.47 23.17
C ARG A 239 11.84 6.02 23.30
N HIS A 240 11.69 5.43 24.49
CA HIS A 240 12.26 4.13 24.88
C HIS A 240 11.85 2.91 24.03
N ASP A 241 10.90 3.06 23.10
CA ASP A 241 10.56 2.03 22.10
C ASP A 241 10.79 2.58 20.68
N PRO A 242 11.58 1.90 19.83
CA PRO A 242 11.83 2.37 18.48
C PRO A 242 10.55 2.29 17.64
N LEU A 243 10.09 3.45 17.17
CA LEU A 243 8.98 3.53 16.23
C LEU A 243 9.43 3.18 14.80
N PRO A 244 8.56 2.61 13.95
CA PRO A 244 8.87 2.36 12.55
C PRO A 244 9.23 3.65 11.81
N LEU A 245 10.32 3.64 11.06
CA LEU A 245 10.81 4.79 10.31
C LEU A 245 10.09 4.89 8.95
N LEU A 246 8.88 5.45 8.96
CA LEU A 246 8.06 5.62 7.76
C LEU A 246 8.74 6.50 6.70
N ASP A 247 9.52 7.50 7.11
CA ASP A 247 10.30 8.35 6.19
C ASP A 247 11.27 7.54 5.31
N VAL A 248 11.99 6.58 5.88
CA VAL A 248 12.89 5.66 5.17
C VAL A 248 12.12 4.83 4.15
N PHE A 249 11.00 4.23 4.57
CA PHE A 249 10.13 3.45 3.67
C PHE A 249 9.66 4.28 2.48
N ILE A 250 9.16 5.49 2.72
CA ILE A 250 8.66 6.38 1.67
C ILE A 250 9.80 6.72 0.70
N ILE A 251 10.99 7.08 1.21
CA ILE A 251 12.10 7.44 0.34
C ILE A 251 12.51 6.27 -0.55
N LYS A 252 12.64 5.05 0.02
CA LYS A 252 12.94 3.83 -0.75
C LYS A 252 11.89 3.55 -1.82
N LEU A 253 10.61 3.68 -1.48
CA LEU A 253 9.48 3.46 -2.39
C LEU A 253 9.56 4.36 -3.63
N PHE A 254 9.82 5.66 -3.42
CA PHE A 254 9.88 6.62 -4.52
C PHE A 254 11.22 6.63 -5.26
N ALA A 255 12.34 6.37 -4.57
CA ALA A 255 13.68 6.27 -5.16
C ALA A 255 13.88 5.02 -6.03
N ALA A 256 13.05 3.98 -5.85
CA ALA A 256 13.14 2.77 -6.66
C ALA A 256 13.17 3.08 -8.17
N PRO A 257 14.08 2.44 -8.94
CA PRO A 257 14.17 2.60 -10.39
C PRO A 257 12.82 2.33 -11.08
N CYS A 258 12.64 2.86 -12.30
CA CYS A 258 11.60 2.38 -13.21
C CYS A 258 12.25 2.13 -14.58
N LYS A 259 11.78 1.11 -15.29
CA LYS A 259 12.41 0.60 -16.52
C LYS A 259 12.20 1.50 -17.76
N PHE A 260 11.54 2.65 -17.65
CA PHE A 260 11.28 3.53 -18.80
C PHE A 260 12.53 4.17 -19.45
N ALA A 261 13.72 4.10 -18.84
CA ALA A 261 14.93 4.63 -19.46
C ALA A 261 15.42 3.80 -20.66
N ASP A 262 15.16 2.49 -20.71
CA ASP A 262 15.83 1.58 -21.66
C ASP A 262 14.94 1.04 -22.80
N LEU A 263 13.61 1.15 -22.69
CA LEU A 263 12.67 0.55 -23.65
C LEU A 263 12.60 1.21 -25.04
N SER A 264 13.41 2.25 -25.31
CA SER A 264 13.48 2.88 -26.64
C SER A 264 14.81 2.69 -27.38
N ALA A 265 15.75 1.92 -26.82
CA ALA A 265 17.04 1.63 -27.47
C ALA A 265 17.09 0.28 -28.22
N THR A 266 16.11 -0.61 -28.07
CA THR A 266 16.17 -1.99 -28.60
C THR A 266 15.16 -2.31 -29.69
N THR A 267 14.73 -1.32 -30.48
CA THR A 267 14.01 -1.56 -31.74
C THR A 267 14.82 -1.05 -32.92
N ASN A 268 16.07 -1.52 -33.06
CA ASN A 268 16.86 -1.41 -34.29
C ASN A 268 17.99 -2.46 -34.29
N ALA A 269 17.64 -3.74 -34.15
CA ALA A 269 18.54 -4.84 -34.52
C ALA A 269 17.71 -6.10 -34.70
N ASN A 270 17.06 -6.23 -35.85
CA ASN A 270 16.93 -7.50 -36.56
C ASN A 270 16.46 -7.20 -37.98
N GLU A 271 17.38 -7.40 -38.92
CA GLU A 271 17.15 -7.41 -40.35
C GLU A 271 16.04 -8.41 -40.71
N SER A 272 14.96 -7.93 -41.31
CA SER A 272 14.28 -8.68 -42.35
C SER A 272 13.62 -7.71 -43.32
N THR A 273 14.08 -7.80 -44.55
CA THR A 273 13.77 -6.99 -45.73
C THR A 273 12.26 -6.90 -46.00
N THR A 274 11.66 -5.70 -45.99
CA THR A 274 10.47 -5.31 -46.79
C THR A 274 10.27 -3.78 -46.74
N PRO A 275 9.63 -3.18 -47.77
CA PRO A 275 9.84 -1.77 -48.11
C PRO A 275 9.11 -0.79 -47.18
N VAL A 276 9.87 0.24 -46.82
CA VAL A 276 9.58 1.35 -45.91
C VAL A 276 8.42 2.22 -46.41
N CYS A 277 7.37 2.34 -45.59
CA CYS A 277 6.55 3.56 -45.58
C CYS A 277 7.29 4.65 -44.79
N PRO A 278 7.34 5.92 -45.22
CA PRO A 278 8.02 6.95 -44.47
C PRO A 278 7.24 7.25 -43.18
N VAL A 279 7.81 6.86 -42.05
CA VAL A 279 7.42 7.36 -40.73
C VAL A 279 7.75 8.86 -40.69
N PRO A 280 6.84 9.75 -40.24
CA PRO A 280 7.14 11.18 -40.13
C PRO A 280 8.32 11.40 -39.17
N PRO A 281 9.20 12.38 -39.40
CA PRO A 281 10.24 12.71 -38.44
C PRO A 281 9.60 13.11 -37.11
N GLU A 282 9.94 12.40 -36.03
CA GLU A 282 9.52 12.81 -34.69
C GLU A 282 10.00 14.24 -34.40
N PRO A 283 9.16 15.07 -33.74
CA PRO A 283 9.53 16.44 -33.40
C PRO A 283 10.81 16.46 -32.56
N PHE A 284 11.67 17.43 -32.84
CA PHE A 284 12.99 17.59 -32.21
C PHE A 284 12.92 17.60 -30.67
N ASP A 285 11.82 18.12 -30.10
CA ASP A 285 11.55 18.22 -28.66
C ASP A 285 11.39 16.88 -27.95
N SER A 286 10.87 15.85 -28.64
CA SER A 286 10.67 14.49 -28.09
C SER A 286 12.00 13.84 -27.70
N ARG A 287 13.06 14.06 -28.50
CA ARG A 287 14.39 13.47 -28.25
C ARG A 287 15.12 14.13 -27.08
N HIS A 288 15.02 15.45 -26.93
CA HIS A 288 15.61 16.15 -25.79
C HIS A 288 14.95 15.75 -24.46
N LEU A 289 13.62 15.62 -24.44
CA LEU A 289 12.89 15.17 -23.26
C LEU A 289 13.25 13.75 -22.82
N ARG A 290 13.53 12.84 -23.76
CA ARG A 290 13.98 11.46 -23.46
C ARG A 290 15.32 11.41 -22.72
N THR A 291 16.21 12.39 -22.92
CA THR A 291 17.52 12.43 -22.25
C THR A 291 17.47 13.20 -20.93
N ILE A 292 16.66 14.26 -20.86
CA ILE A 292 16.59 15.13 -19.68
C ILE A 292 15.81 14.46 -18.54
N ILE A 293 14.73 13.72 -18.82
CA ILE A 293 13.94 13.04 -17.78
C ILE A 293 14.78 12.03 -16.97
N PRO A 294 15.56 11.12 -17.60
CA PRO A 294 16.45 10.22 -16.89
C PRO A 294 17.53 10.94 -16.06
N ASP A 295 18.09 12.05 -16.57
CA ASP A 295 19.11 12.82 -15.84
C ASP A 295 18.53 13.50 -14.59
N MET A 296 17.37 14.16 -14.73
CA MET A 296 16.66 14.78 -13.61
C MET A 296 16.25 13.72 -12.57
N ARG A 297 15.79 12.56 -13.02
CA ARG A 297 15.47 11.42 -12.15
C ARG A 297 16.69 10.90 -11.39
N THR A 298 17.82 10.76 -12.08
CA THR A 298 19.09 10.33 -11.47
C THR A 298 19.52 11.34 -10.40
N GLY A 299 19.40 12.63 -10.71
CA GLY A 299 19.67 13.73 -9.79
C GLY A 299 18.88 13.65 -8.48
N ILE A 300 17.55 13.51 -8.55
CA ILE A 300 16.71 13.43 -7.34
C ILE A 300 16.91 12.12 -6.58
N THR A 301 17.18 11.02 -7.28
CA THR A 301 17.47 9.71 -6.64
C THR A 301 18.79 9.75 -5.87
N ARG A 302 19.81 10.46 -6.39
CA ARG A 302 21.07 10.69 -5.67
C ARG A 302 20.85 11.52 -4.39
N ILE A 303 20.04 12.57 -4.46
CA ILE A 303 19.70 13.38 -3.28
C ILE A 303 18.93 12.52 -2.26
N ALA A 304 18.04 11.63 -2.71
CA ALA A 304 17.33 10.70 -1.85
C ALA A 304 18.26 9.72 -1.11
N ALA A 305 19.28 9.19 -1.80
CA ALA A 305 20.29 8.33 -1.18
C ALA A 305 21.07 9.08 -0.09
N SER A 306 21.56 10.30 -0.38
CA SER A 306 22.22 11.12 0.63
C SER A 306 21.28 11.52 1.78
N THR A 307 19.98 11.67 1.52
CA THR A 307 18.97 11.91 2.57
C THR A 307 18.83 10.69 3.47
N LEU A 308 18.82 9.47 2.93
CA LEU A 308 18.79 8.23 3.75
C LEU A 308 20.03 8.11 4.63
N GLU A 309 21.22 8.37 4.08
CA GLU A 309 22.47 8.39 4.86
C GLU A 309 22.43 9.43 5.98
N PHE A 310 21.93 10.64 5.69
CA PHE A 310 21.73 11.69 6.69
C PHE A 310 20.77 11.25 7.80
N LEU A 311 19.61 10.68 7.45
CA LEU A 311 18.63 10.21 8.43
C LEU A 311 19.19 9.09 9.32
N ASP A 312 19.98 8.19 8.74
CA ASP A 312 20.67 7.13 9.48
C ASP A 312 21.67 7.70 10.50
N LYS A 313 22.42 8.76 10.14
CA LYS A 313 23.23 9.52 11.10
C LYS A 313 22.37 10.17 12.19
N VAL A 314 21.25 10.80 11.83
CA VAL A 314 20.32 11.45 12.77
C VAL A 314 19.79 10.47 13.82
N SER A 315 19.47 9.22 13.43
CA SER A 315 19.01 8.19 14.37
C SER A 315 20.02 7.86 15.47
N ARG A 316 21.32 8.08 15.24
CA ARG A 316 22.41 7.72 16.14
C ARG A 316 22.98 8.91 16.92
N VAL A 317 22.36 10.08 16.83
CA VAL A 317 22.82 11.29 17.51
C VAL A 317 22.70 11.12 19.02
N ASP A 318 23.82 11.24 19.71
CA ASP A 318 23.95 11.12 21.17
C ASP A 318 24.45 12.42 21.84
N SER A 319 24.88 13.40 21.05
CA SER A 319 25.51 14.62 21.54
C SER A 319 25.13 15.84 20.70
N VAL A 320 25.11 17.00 21.36
CA VAL A 320 24.78 18.29 20.75
C VAL A 320 25.78 18.67 19.66
N GLY A 321 27.08 18.38 19.85
CA GLY A 321 28.11 18.69 18.86
C GLY A 321 27.87 17.97 17.53
N ILE A 322 27.52 16.68 17.56
CA ILE A 322 27.17 15.92 16.36
C ILE A 322 25.87 16.46 15.75
N ALA A 323 24.87 16.79 16.57
CA ALA A 323 23.63 17.39 16.09
C ALA A 323 23.88 18.68 15.30
N LEU A 324 24.70 19.59 15.83
CA LEU A 324 25.05 20.85 15.15
C LEU A 324 25.79 20.64 13.82
N GLN A 325 26.68 19.64 13.75
CA GLN A 325 27.35 19.28 12.50
C GLN A 325 26.34 18.78 11.45
N LEU A 326 25.39 17.93 11.86
CA LEU A 326 24.36 17.41 10.99
C LEU A 326 23.37 18.49 10.51
N LEU A 327 23.17 19.58 11.26
CA LEU A 327 22.38 20.72 10.75
C LEU A 327 23.01 21.35 9.50
N SER A 328 24.34 21.38 9.40
CA SER A 328 25.03 21.85 8.20
C SER A 328 24.83 20.89 7.02
N GLU A 329 24.85 19.57 7.26
CA GLU A 329 24.53 18.57 6.24
C GLU A 329 23.06 18.70 5.77
N LYS A 330 22.12 18.88 6.70
CA LYS A 330 20.70 19.16 6.41
C LYS A 330 20.53 20.37 5.50
N ALA A 331 21.21 21.48 5.82
CA ALA A 331 21.17 22.70 5.03
C ALA A 331 21.71 22.48 3.61
N ALA A 332 22.82 21.74 3.46
CA ALA A 332 23.37 21.38 2.15
C ALA A 332 22.39 20.53 1.31
N LEU A 333 21.72 19.54 1.92
CA LEU A 333 20.72 18.72 1.24
C LEU A 333 19.50 19.54 0.80
N LEU A 334 19.03 20.47 1.64
CA LEU A 334 17.94 21.40 1.28
C LEU A 334 18.34 22.30 0.10
N ALA A 335 19.57 22.81 0.08
CA ALA A 335 20.09 23.62 -1.02
C ALA A 335 20.20 22.80 -2.33
N LEU A 336 20.63 21.53 -2.25
CA LEU A 336 20.65 20.63 -3.39
C LEU A 336 19.24 20.37 -3.96
N LEU A 337 18.25 20.17 -3.09
CA LEU A 337 16.86 20.04 -3.51
C LEU A 337 16.33 21.30 -4.19
N GLU A 338 16.66 22.48 -3.66
CA GLU A 338 16.24 23.75 -4.26
C GLU A 338 16.89 23.96 -5.63
N SER A 339 18.20 23.72 -5.75
CA SER A 339 18.92 23.78 -7.03
C SER A 339 18.34 22.79 -8.05
N TRP A 340 18.05 21.55 -7.63
CA TRP A 340 17.43 20.56 -8.51
C TRP A 340 16.06 21.01 -9.01
N LEU A 341 15.22 21.59 -8.14
CA LEU A 341 13.90 22.08 -8.51
C LEU A 341 13.99 23.29 -9.47
N MET A 342 14.96 24.19 -9.27
CA MET A 342 15.20 25.29 -10.20
C MET A 342 15.58 24.77 -11.58
N ASN A 343 16.49 23.80 -11.68
CA ASN A 343 16.87 23.18 -12.94
C ASN A 343 15.68 22.49 -13.61
N LEU A 344 14.84 21.78 -12.84
CA LEU A 344 13.61 21.18 -13.36
C LEU A 344 12.68 22.25 -13.95
N ASN A 345 12.48 23.36 -13.22
CA ASN A 345 11.62 24.43 -13.70
C ASN A 345 12.17 25.08 -14.98
N LEU A 346 13.48 25.28 -15.08
CA LEU A 346 14.11 25.84 -16.27
C LEU A 346 13.88 24.97 -17.50
N VAL A 347 14.05 23.65 -17.35
CA VAL A 347 13.81 22.68 -18.44
C VAL A 347 12.35 22.69 -18.91
N TYR A 348 11.39 22.82 -17.98
CA TYR A 348 9.97 22.67 -18.30
C TYR A 348 9.20 23.99 -18.44
N ALA A 349 9.84 25.15 -18.25
CA ALA A 349 9.23 26.46 -18.43
C ALA A 349 8.73 26.70 -19.87
N GLU A 350 9.30 26.00 -20.84
CA GLU A 350 9.01 26.15 -22.27
C GLU A 350 7.89 25.22 -22.76
N ILE A 351 7.41 24.30 -21.93
CA ILE A 351 6.48 23.24 -22.33
C ILE A 351 5.10 23.53 -21.72
N GLY A 352 4.10 23.79 -22.57
CA GLY A 352 2.76 24.19 -22.15
C GLY A 352 1.93 23.14 -21.39
N SER A 353 2.41 21.90 -21.25
CA SER A 353 1.76 20.85 -20.46
C SER A 353 2.80 19.99 -19.74
N GLU A 354 2.74 19.95 -18.41
CA GLU A 354 3.68 19.18 -17.59
C GLU A 354 3.46 17.66 -17.77
N PRO A 355 4.51 16.90 -18.15
CA PRO A 355 4.43 15.44 -18.19
C PRO A 355 4.23 14.86 -16.79
N ILE A 356 3.38 13.85 -16.66
CA ILE A 356 3.10 13.17 -15.38
C ILE A 356 4.37 12.66 -14.64
N PRO A 357 5.40 12.11 -15.31
CA PRO A 357 6.66 11.77 -14.62
C PRO A 357 7.31 12.96 -13.91
N VAL A 358 7.20 14.17 -14.48
CA VAL A 358 7.70 15.40 -13.87
C VAL A 358 6.89 15.75 -12.63
N SER A 359 5.55 15.62 -12.69
CA SER A 359 4.69 15.82 -11.51
C SER A 359 5.02 14.82 -10.40
N PHE A 360 5.34 13.55 -10.71
CA PHE A 360 5.82 12.57 -9.72
C PHE A 360 7.19 12.93 -9.14
N MET A 361 8.13 13.43 -9.95
CA MET A 361 9.41 13.91 -9.44
C MET A 361 9.24 15.13 -8.52
N ARG A 362 8.30 16.05 -8.83
CA ARG A 362 7.94 17.16 -7.92
C ARG A 362 7.31 16.67 -6.63
N PHE A 363 6.45 15.67 -6.71
CA PHE A 363 5.85 15.04 -5.55
C PHE A 363 6.93 14.42 -4.65
N PHE A 364 7.88 13.68 -5.24
CA PHE A 364 9.00 13.10 -4.51
C PHE A 364 9.93 14.17 -3.92
N HIS A 365 10.20 15.25 -4.66
CA HIS A 365 10.94 16.40 -4.16
C HIS A 365 10.28 17.01 -2.91
N SER A 366 8.97 17.20 -2.96
CA SER A 366 8.19 17.72 -1.83
C SER A 366 8.25 16.79 -0.62
N ILE A 367 8.19 15.46 -0.82
CA ILE A 367 8.41 14.46 0.25
C ILE A 367 9.78 14.65 0.89
N LEU A 368 10.86 14.68 0.09
CA LEU A 368 12.23 14.82 0.61
C LEU A 368 12.39 16.11 1.41
N ARG A 369 11.79 17.21 0.94
CA ARG A 369 11.80 18.50 1.64
C ARG A 369 11.06 18.43 2.97
N VAL A 370 9.86 17.85 3.02
CA VAL A 370 9.10 17.65 4.27
C VAL A 370 9.91 16.82 5.27
N VAL A 371 10.52 15.71 4.82
CA VAL A 371 11.33 14.83 5.67
C VAL A 371 12.55 15.58 6.22
N LEU A 372 13.31 16.29 5.38
CA LEU A 372 14.48 17.05 5.81
C LEU A 372 14.12 18.19 6.77
N LEU A 373 13.06 18.96 6.48
CA LEU A 373 12.57 20.01 7.37
C LEU A 373 12.07 19.43 8.70
N GLY A 374 11.48 18.24 8.67
CA GLY A 374 11.02 17.53 9.86
C GLY A 374 12.14 16.94 10.73
N ALA A 375 13.36 16.82 10.20
CA ALA A 375 14.47 16.15 10.87
C ALA A 375 15.29 17.08 11.77
N LEU A 376 15.73 16.52 12.90
CA LEU A 376 16.77 17.00 13.83
C LEU A 376 16.52 18.33 14.55
N GLU A 377 15.64 19.21 14.08
CA GLU A 377 15.46 20.56 14.63
C GLU A 377 13.98 20.87 14.88
N SER A 378 13.68 21.50 16.02
CA SER A 378 12.38 22.10 16.31
C SER A 378 12.50 23.61 16.51
N SER A 379 11.85 24.39 15.66
CA SER A 379 11.61 25.81 15.91
C SER A 379 10.19 26.20 15.50
N PRO A 380 9.60 27.26 16.09
CA PRO A 380 8.29 27.75 15.71
C PRO A 380 8.19 28.10 14.22
N GLY A 381 9.24 28.69 13.64
CA GLY A 381 9.31 29.01 12.21
C GLY A 381 9.37 27.76 11.32
N LEU A 382 10.06 26.71 11.77
CA LEU A 382 10.13 25.45 11.03
C LEU A 382 8.79 24.71 11.04
N THR A 383 7.98 24.88 12.08
CA THR A 383 6.64 24.27 12.16
C THR A 383 5.68 24.86 11.12
N SER A 384 5.68 26.19 10.93
CA SER A 384 4.87 26.82 9.90
C SER A 384 5.36 26.50 8.49
N GLN A 385 6.68 26.46 8.28
CA GLN A 385 7.26 26.03 7.01
C GLN A 385 6.89 24.59 6.67
N LEU A 386 6.98 23.67 7.64
CA LEU A 386 6.60 22.27 7.48
C LEU A 386 5.11 22.13 7.13
N GLN A 387 4.22 22.93 7.76
CA GLN A 387 2.81 22.93 7.42
C GLN A 387 2.58 23.38 5.97
N SER A 388 3.24 24.47 5.53
CA SER A 388 3.13 24.95 4.15
C SER A 388 3.62 23.91 3.13
N GLU A 389 4.71 23.20 3.42
CA GLU A 389 5.21 22.12 2.56
C GLU A 389 4.28 20.89 2.56
N ASN A 390 3.63 20.56 3.67
CA ASN A 390 2.60 19.53 3.71
C ASN A 390 1.38 19.89 2.86
N ASP A 391 0.93 21.15 2.90
CA ASP A 391 -0.19 21.62 2.07
C ASP A 391 0.17 21.55 0.58
N ARG A 392 1.42 21.90 0.24
CA ARG A 392 1.96 21.75 -1.13
C ARG A 392 2.02 20.28 -1.55
N LEU A 393 2.49 19.40 -0.68
CA LEU A 393 2.54 17.96 -0.94
C LEU A 393 1.14 17.40 -1.21
N GLN A 394 0.14 17.79 -0.41
CA GLN A 394 -1.25 17.38 -0.62
C GLN A 394 -1.82 17.94 -1.93
N SER A 395 -1.54 19.20 -2.26
CA SER A 395 -1.97 19.79 -3.53
C SER A 395 -1.42 19.05 -4.75
N LEU A 396 -0.14 18.65 -4.71
CA LEU A 396 0.46 17.79 -5.74
C LEU A 396 -0.24 16.43 -5.81
N ALA A 397 -0.54 15.82 -4.65
CA ALA A 397 -1.25 14.55 -4.55
C ALA A 397 -2.65 14.61 -5.20
N ASP A 398 -3.40 15.68 -4.92
CA ASP A 398 -4.76 15.90 -5.41
C ASP A 398 -4.79 16.15 -6.93
N ASN A 399 -3.74 16.78 -7.47
CA ASN A 399 -3.61 17.01 -8.90
C ASN A 399 -3.50 15.70 -9.70
N PHE A 400 -2.98 14.61 -9.11
CA PHE A 400 -2.90 13.34 -9.83
C PHE A 400 -4.27 12.75 -10.19
N ALA A 401 -5.33 13.10 -9.44
CA ALA A 401 -6.69 12.65 -9.76
C ALA A 401 -7.20 13.21 -11.10
N LYS A 402 -6.63 14.33 -11.57
CA LYS A 402 -6.99 14.98 -12.84
C LYS A 402 -6.47 14.25 -14.08
N PHE A 403 -5.50 13.35 -13.93
CA PHE A 403 -4.87 12.66 -15.07
C PHE A 403 -5.70 11.51 -15.66
N GLY A 404 -6.87 11.17 -15.08
CA GLY A 404 -7.80 10.18 -15.60
C GLY A 404 -7.32 8.73 -15.48
N THR A 405 -8.25 7.81 -15.26
CA THR A 405 -7.99 6.37 -15.03
C THR A 405 -7.34 5.64 -16.23
N LEU A 406 -7.40 6.22 -17.43
CA LEU A 406 -6.99 5.56 -18.68
C LEU A 406 -5.50 5.76 -19.04
N LYS A 407 -4.80 6.73 -18.44
CA LYS A 407 -3.34 6.88 -18.59
C LYS A 407 -2.55 6.44 -17.37
N ALA A 408 -3.19 6.29 -16.21
CA ALA A 408 -2.53 5.83 -14.98
C ALA A 408 -2.11 4.34 -15.00
N HIS A 409 -2.40 3.57 -16.06
CA HIS A 409 -1.84 2.22 -16.23
C HIS A 409 -0.40 2.27 -16.80
N ILE A 410 -0.07 3.33 -17.54
CA ILE A 410 1.22 3.51 -18.23
C ILE A 410 2.19 4.37 -17.40
N MET A 411 1.79 4.82 -16.19
CA MET A 411 2.42 6.01 -15.56
C MET A 411 2.84 5.82 -14.11
N GLN A 412 2.92 4.57 -13.67
CA GLN A 412 3.86 4.12 -12.63
C GLN A 412 5.12 3.47 -13.25
N GLU A 413 5.19 3.46 -14.58
CA GLU A 413 6.26 2.88 -15.42
C GLU A 413 7.44 3.83 -15.62
#